data_AF-A0A074V9H1-F1
#
_entry.id   AF-A0A074V9H1-F1
#
_cell.length_a   1.000
_cell.length_b   1.000
_cell.length_c   1.000
_cell.angle_alpha   90.00
_cell.angle_beta   90.00
_cell.angle_gamma   90.00
#
_symmetry.space_group_name_H-M   'P 1'
#
loop_
_entity.id
_entity.type
_entity.pdbx_description
1 polymer ?
#
loop_
_entity_poly.entity_id
_entity_poly.type
_entity_poly.pdbx_seq_one_letter_code
_entity_poly.pdbx_strand_id
1 'polypeptide(L)'
;MIILGSGLGPFADTLEDAAHIPYDTIPHFAKSAAVGHANELVIGQCGDKTVVAMKGRFHYYEGFSLDQVTFPVRSEEHTSEL
;
A
#
# COMPACT_ATOMS: atom_id res chain seq x y z
N MET A 1 -5.40 0.70 7.80
CA MET A 1 -4.42 0.99 6.70
C MET A 1 -4.40 2.48 6.31
N ILE A 2 -3.27 2.98 5.77
CA ILE A 2 -3.10 4.32 5.15
C ILE A 2 -2.67 4.16 3.68
N ILE A 3 -3.24 4.96 2.76
CA ILE A 3 -2.87 4.96 1.34
C ILE A 3 -2.12 6.24 0.97
N LEU A 4 -0.85 6.13 0.62
CA LEU A 4 0.02 7.27 0.33
C LEU A 4 0.03 7.58 -1.17
N GLY A 5 -0.41 8.79 -1.51
CA GLY A 5 -0.37 9.31 -2.88
C GLY A 5 1.03 9.80 -3.30
N SER A 6 1.09 10.36 -4.51
CA SER A 6 2.32 10.96 -5.04
C SER A 6 2.90 12.01 -4.08
N GLY A 7 4.19 11.88 -3.78
CA GLY A 7 4.91 12.77 -2.85
C GLY A 7 4.71 12.47 -1.36
N LEU A 8 3.76 11.60 -0.99
CA LEU A 8 3.50 11.22 0.41
C LEU A 8 4.22 9.93 0.84
N GLY A 9 4.88 9.24 -0.09
CA GLY A 9 5.66 8.03 0.17
C GLY A 9 6.66 8.13 1.34
N PRO A 10 7.36 9.26 1.56
CA PRO A 10 8.31 9.39 2.68
C PRO A 10 7.73 9.15 4.08
N PHE A 11 6.40 9.25 4.26
CA PHE A 11 5.77 8.89 5.54
C PHE A 11 5.99 7.41 5.89
N ALA A 12 5.94 6.50 4.91
CA ALA A 12 6.17 5.08 5.19
C ALA A 12 7.61 4.80 5.66
N ASP A 13 8.56 5.65 5.27
CA ASP A 13 9.97 5.51 5.66
C ASP A 13 10.23 5.95 7.12
N THR A 14 9.23 6.55 7.78
CA THR A 14 9.32 6.92 9.21
C THR A 14 8.75 5.85 10.14
N LEU A 15 8.23 4.73 9.60
CA LEU A 15 7.70 3.65 10.42
C LEU A 15 8.85 2.85 11.05
N GLU A 16 8.73 2.58 12.34
CA GLU A 16 9.70 1.78 13.11
C GLU A 16 9.45 0.29 12.92
N ASP A 17 10.50 -0.54 13.02
CA ASP A 17 10.44 -2.00 12.85
C ASP A 17 9.68 -2.46 11.59
N ALA A 18 9.84 -1.71 10.51
CA ALA A 18 9.01 -1.87 9.32
C ALA A 18 9.42 -3.05 8.43
N ALA A 19 8.44 -3.85 8.04
CA ALA A 19 8.54 -4.80 6.93
C ALA A 19 8.07 -4.12 5.64
N HIS A 20 8.89 -4.22 4.58
CA HIS A 20 8.59 -3.71 3.25
C HIS A 20 8.26 -4.88 2.32
N ILE A 21 7.04 -4.91 1.79
CA ILE A 21 6.52 -6.00 0.97
C ILE A 21 6.22 -5.45 -0.42
N PRO A 22 6.98 -5.82 -1.46
CA PRO A 22 6.69 -5.37 -2.82
C PRO A 22 5.33 -5.85 -3.31
N TYR A 23 4.57 -4.99 -3.99
CA TYR A 23 3.22 -5.33 -4.48
C TYR A 23 3.20 -6.55 -5.41
N ASP A 24 4.26 -6.77 -6.20
CA ASP A 24 4.34 -7.92 -7.10
C ASP A 24 4.55 -9.27 -6.40
N THR A 25 4.76 -9.26 -5.08
CA THR A 25 4.78 -10.46 -4.23
C THR A 25 3.42 -10.77 -3.58
N ILE A 26 2.46 -9.83 -3.66
CA ILE A 26 1.15 -9.96 -3.03
C ILE A 26 0.14 -10.44 -4.10
N PRO A 27 -0.53 -11.59 -3.89
CA PRO A 27 -1.52 -12.08 -4.84
C PRO A 27 -2.57 -11.03 -5.18
N HIS A 28 -2.86 -10.89 -6.47
CA HIS A 28 -3.85 -9.97 -7.04
C HIS A 28 -3.56 -8.46 -6.91
N PHE A 29 -2.45 -8.06 -6.29
CA PHE A 29 -2.00 -6.67 -6.35
C PHE A 29 -1.54 -6.30 -7.76
N ALA A 30 -1.82 -5.07 -8.16
CA ALA A 30 -1.30 -4.50 -9.39
C ALA A 30 0.08 -3.84 -9.15
N LYS A 31 0.74 -3.45 -10.24
CA LYS A 31 1.99 -2.67 -10.21
C LYS A 31 1.78 -1.37 -10.98
N SER A 32 1.70 -0.26 -10.25
CA SER A 32 1.56 1.08 -10.82
C SER A 32 2.86 1.53 -11.49
N ALA A 33 2.71 2.24 -12.62
CA ALA A 33 3.81 2.91 -13.30
C ALA A 33 3.87 4.43 -12.98
N ALA A 34 2.99 4.91 -12.10
CA ALA A 34 2.91 6.32 -11.77
C ALA A 34 4.20 6.82 -11.08
N VAL A 35 4.66 8.01 -11.47
CA VAL A 35 5.86 8.61 -10.89
C VAL A 35 5.66 8.86 -9.39
N GLY A 36 6.66 8.46 -8.60
CA GLY A 36 6.66 8.61 -7.15
C GLY A 36 5.91 7.51 -6.39
N HIS A 37 5.51 6.43 -7.07
CA HIS A 37 4.88 5.26 -6.45
C HIS A 37 5.91 4.14 -6.33
N ALA A 38 6.25 3.77 -5.09
CA ALA A 38 7.27 2.76 -4.82
C ALA A 38 6.77 1.33 -5.09
N ASN A 39 5.44 1.13 -5.08
CA ASN A 39 4.79 -0.18 -5.18
C ASN A 39 5.15 -1.12 -4.01
N GLU A 40 5.09 -0.60 -2.79
CA GLU A 40 5.39 -1.34 -1.56
C GLU A 40 4.27 -1.20 -0.55
N LEU A 41 3.92 -2.31 0.10
CA LEU A 41 3.13 -2.31 1.33
C LEU A 41 4.12 -2.32 2.50
N VAL A 42 4.01 -1.33 3.37
CA VAL A 42 4.90 -1.16 4.53
C VAL A 42 4.10 -1.41 5.79
N ILE A 43 4.56 -2.33 6.64
CA ILE A 43 3.93 -2.66 7.91
C ILE A 43 4.94 -2.36 9.01
N GLY A 44 4.65 -1.41 9.89
CA GLY A 44 5.55 -1.02 10.97
C GLY A 44 4.83 -0.31 12.10
N GLN A 45 5.58 0.26 13.04
CA GLN A 45 5.05 0.99 14.19
C GLN A 45 5.08 2.50 13.95
N CYS A 46 4.03 3.17 14.40
CA CYS A 46 3.94 4.62 14.55
C CYS A 46 3.50 4.91 15.98
N GLY A 47 4.46 5.08 16.88
CA GLY A 47 4.20 5.11 18.32
C GLY A 47 3.71 3.75 18.81
N ASP A 48 2.57 3.72 19.51
CA ASP A 48 1.98 2.48 20.06
C ASP A 48 1.10 1.72 19.06
N LYS A 49 1.07 2.15 17.78
CA LYS A 49 0.16 1.63 16.76
C LYS A 49 0.91 0.93 15.65
N THR A 50 0.46 -0.28 15.32
CA THR A 50 0.84 -0.94 14.08
C THR A 50 0.09 -0.30 12.91
N VAL A 51 0.84 0.15 11.91
CA VAL A 51 0.35 0.82 10.73
C VAL A 51 0.71 -0.01 9.51
N VAL A 52 -0.29 -0.27 8.67
CA VAL A 52 -0.13 -0.75 7.30
C VAL A 52 -0.24 0.46 6.37
N ALA A 53 0.81 0.74 5.60
CA ALA A 53 0.91 1.86 4.68
C ALA A 53 1.18 1.39 3.24
N MET A 54 0.32 1.78 2.32
CA MET A 54 0.53 1.60 0.88
C MET A 54 1.39 2.74 0.34
N LYS A 55 2.66 2.47 -0.02
CA LYS A 55 3.60 3.45 -0.58
C LYS A 55 3.41 3.57 -2.10
N GLY A 56 2.31 4.21 -2.47
CA GLY A 56 1.80 4.27 -3.84
C GLY A 56 0.43 3.59 -3.95
N ARG A 57 -0.34 3.96 -4.96
CA ARG A 57 -1.72 3.50 -5.19
C ARG A 57 -1.98 3.32 -6.68
N PHE A 58 -2.97 2.50 -7.00
CA PHE A 58 -3.36 2.28 -8.38
C PHE A 58 -4.31 3.38 -8.84
N HIS A 59 -4.14 3.88 -10.06
CA HIS A 59 -5.08 4.82 -10.64
C HIS A 59 -5.83 4.22 -11.81
N TYR A 60 -7.12 4.57 -11.90
CA TYR A 60 -7.96 4.16 -13.02
C TYR A 60 -7.41 4.60 -14.38
N TYR A 61 -6.79 5.79 -14.46
CA TYR A 61 -6.21 6.30 -15.71
C TYR A 61 -4.99 5.49 -16.20
N GLU A 62 -4.39 4.63 -15.36
CA GLU A 62 -3.32 3.71 -15.77
C GLU A 62 -3.88 2.48 -16.50
N GLY A 63 -5.21 2.36 -16.63
CA GLY A 63 -5.89 1.22 -17.26
C GLY A 63 -6.37 0.14 -16.28
N PHE A 64 -6.22 0.37 -14.97
CA PHE A 64 -6.75 -0.54 -13.96
C PHE A 64 -8.26 -0.42 -13.83
N SER A 65 -8.96 -1.55 -13.68
CA SER A 65 -10.37 -1.57 -13.30
C SER A 65 -10.57 -0.98 -11.90
N LEU A 66 -11.79 -0.51 -11.60
CA LEU A 66 -12.11 -0.03 -10.24
C LEU A 66 -11.96 -1.14 -9.19
N ASP A 67 -12.17 -2.40 -9.57
CA ASP A 67 -11.94 -3.55 -8.70
C ASP A 67 -10.47 -3.70 -8.34
N GLN A 68 -9.56 -3.51 -9.29
CA GLN A 68 -8.10 -3.51 -9.04
C GLN A 68 -7.69 -2.30 -8.20
N VAL A 69 -8.22 -1.11 -8.48
CA VAL A 69 -7.93 0.12 -7.72
C VAL A 69 -8.31 -0.03 -6.25
N THR A 70 -9.42 -0.70 -5.97
CA THR A 70 -9.98 -0.84 -4.63
C THR A 70 -9.63 -2.16 -3.96
N PHE A 71 -8.97 -3.10 -4.66
CA PHE A 71 -8.58 -4.41 -4.13
C PHE A 71 -7.82 -4.32 -2.80
N PRO A 72 -6.81 -3.45 -2.63
CA PRO A 72 -6.03 -3.37 -1.39
C PRO A 72 -6.87 -3.01 -0.16
N VAL A 73 -7.95 -2.25 -0.35
CA VAL A 73 -8.88 -1.87 0.73
C VAL A 73 -9.67 -3.09 1.20
N ARG A 74 -10.17 -3.90 0.26
CA ARG A 74 -10.92 -5.13 0.59
C ARG A 74 -10.02 -6.22 1.17
N SER A 75 -8.76 -6.30 0.74
CA SER A 75 -7.83 -7.29 1.29
C SER A 75 -7.47 -7.03 2.74
N GLU A 76 -7.44 -5.76 3.17
CA GLU A 76 -7.14 -5.42 4.57
C GLU A 76 -8.27 -5.86 5.53
N GLU A 77 -9.53 -5.73 5.11
CA GLU A 77 -10.68 -6.17 5.89
C GLU A 77 -10.53 -7.63 6.36
N HIS A 78 -10.08 -8.51 5.45
CA HIS A 78 -9.88 -9.94 5.72
C HIS A 78 -8.66 -10.25 6.60
N THR A 79 -7.71 -9.32 6.75
CA THR A 79 -6.56 -9.48 7.67
C THR A 79 -6.87 -9.08 9.11
N SER A 80 -7.98 -8.37 9.35
CA SER A 80 -8.40 -8.00 10.71
C SER A 80 -9.18 -9.09 11.44
N GLU A 81 -9.59 -10.15 10.72
CA GLU A 81 -10.34 -11.30 11.24
C GLU A 81 -9.44 -12.51 11.60
N LEU A 82 -8.12 -12.40 11.41
CA LEU A 82 -7.12 -13.40 11.77
C LEU A 82 -6.24 -12.90 12.92
#